data_AF-A0A0F2I393-F1
#
_entry.id   AF-A0A0F2I393-F1
#
_cell.length_a   1.000
_cell.length_b   1.000
_cell.length_c   1.000
_cell.angle_alpha   90.00
_cell.angle_beta   90.00
_cell.angle_gamma   90.00
#
_symmetry.space_group_name_H-M   'P 1'
#
loop_
_entity.id
_entity.type
_entity.pdbx_description
1 polymer ?
#
loop_
_entity_poly.entity_id
_entity_poly.type
_entity_poly.pdbx_seq_one_letter_code
_entity_poly.pdbx_strand_id
1 'polypeptide(L)'
;MRNQGMILAAFIFSIAQAYLAYLLHNDMISIEIFQWIVSVVYIPLYFVLLLIGGLLEAVFGGSLLRGGVVFPYLHDSLWLIGSMILLPLNLWLLKLGIRCKLRT
;
A
#
# COMPACT_ATOMS: atom_id res chain seq x y z
N MET A 1 2.89 -19.87 -18.88
CA MET A 1 3.94 -18.84 -18.67
C MET A 1 3.39 -17.41 -18.56
N ARG A 2 2.39 -16.97 -19.35
CA ARG A 2 1.83 -15.60 -19.28
C ARG A 2 1.32 -15.15 -17.90
N ASN A 3 0.73 -16.07 -17.12
CA ASN A 3 0.21 -15.77 -15.78
C ASN A 3 1.31 -15.49 -14.75
N GLN A 4 2.47 -16.15 -14.83
CA GLN A 4 3.56 -15.96 -13.87
C GLN A 4 4.23 -14.59 -14.04
N GLY A 5 4.42 -14.14 -15.30
CA GLY A 5 4.95 -12.80 -15.57
C GLY A 5 4.03 -11.68 -15.09
N MET A 6 2.71 -11.86 -15.21
CA MET A 6 1.74 -10.89 -14.69
C MET A 6 1.75 -10.81 -13.16
N ILE A 7 1.87 -11.97 -12.49
CA ILE A 7 1.94 -12.02 -11.03
C ILE A 7 3.23 -11.36 -10.53
N LEU A 8 4.36 -11.64 -11.17
CA LEU A 8 5.64 -11.02 -10.83
C LEU A 8 5.59 -9.49 -11.03
N ALA A 9 5.05 -9.03 -12.16
CA ALA A 9 4.89 -7.61 -12.42
C ALA A 9 4.00 -6.93 -11.37
N ALA A 10 2.84 -7.51 -11.06
CA ALA A 10 1.95 -7.00 -10.04
C ALA A 10 2.64 -6.91 -8.67
N PHE A 11 3.39 -7.95 -8.30
CA PHE A 11 4.15 -8.00 -7.05
C PHE A 11 5.19 -6.89 -6.95
N ILE A 12 6.00 -6.69 -8.01
CA ILE A 12 6.99 -5.62 -8.07
C ILE A 12 6.31 -4.25 -7.96
N PHE A 13 5.21 -4.02 -8.70
CA PHE A 13 4.46 -2.77 -8.63
C PHE A 13 3.89 -2.51 -7.24
N SER A 14 3.35 -3.53 -6.57
CA SER A 14 2.80 -3.40 -5.22
C SER A 14 3.86 -3.05 -4.19
N ILE A 15 5.05 -3.66 -4.28
CA ILE A 15 6.18 -3.32 -3.40
C ILE A 15 6.65 -1.90 -3.66
N ALA A 16 6.85 -1.53 -4.93
CA ALA A 16 7.31 -0.19 -5.30
C ALA A 16 6.33 0.90 -4.83
N GLN A 17 5.03 0.68 -5.01
CA GLN A 17 3.99 1.60 -4.55
C GLN A 17 3.94 1.73 -3.02
N ALA A 18 4.01 0.60 -2.29
CA ALA A 18 4.03 0.63 -0.83
C ALA A 18 5.29 1.33 -0.30
N TYR A 19 6.45 1.10 -0.92
CA TYR A 19 7.71 1.76 -0.56
C TYR A 19 7.69 3.26 -0.86
N LEU A 20 7.15 3.66 -2.02
CA LEU A 20 6.96 5.07 -2.35
C LEU A 20 6.01 5.77 -1.38
N ALA A 21 4.91 5.11 -1.01
CA ALA A 21 3.98 5.62 -0.02
C ALA A 21 4.64 5.74 1.37
N TYR A 22 5.49 4.79 1.74
CA TYR A 22 6.30 4.86 2.96
C TYR A 22 7.31 6.02 2.94
N LEU A 23 8.00 6.24 1.82
CA LEU A 23 8.91 7.38 1.66
C LEU A 23 8.17 8.71 1.75
N LEU A 24 6.97 8.79 1.16
CA LEU A 24 6.11 9.97 1.26
C LEU A 24 5.64 10.19 2.70
N HIS A 25 5.30 9.13 3.43
CA HIS A 25 4.88 9.22 4.84
C HIS A 25 5.95 9.80 5.76
N ASN A 26 7.22 9.52 5.46
CA ASN A 26 8.37 9.96 6.24
C ASN A 26 9.00 11.26 5.70
N ASP A 27 8.29 12.01 4.84
CA ASP A 27 8.76 13.25 4.22
C ASP A 27 10.12 13.11 3.49
N MET A 28 10.46 11.92 3.01
CA MET A 28 11.73 11.65 2.33
C MET A 28 11.72 12.01 0.84
N ILE A 29 10.58 12.44 0.31
CA ILE A 29 10.42 12.85 -1.09
C ILE A 29 10.48 14.37 -1.19
N SER A 30 11.52 14.91 -1.83
CA SER A 30 11.73 16.36 -1.93
C SER A 30 11.00 17.02 -3.11
N ILE A 31 10.52 16.23 -4.08
CA ILE A 31 9.93 16.75 -5.32
C ILE A 31 8.41 16.78 -5.19
N GLU A 32 7.81 17.97 -5.06
CA GLU A 32 6.37 18.15 -4.83
C GLU A 32 5.49 17.45 -5.89
N ILE A 33 5.82 17.59 -7.18
CA ILE A 33 5.05 16.94 -8.26
C ILE A 33 5.02 15.42 -8.08
N PHE A 34 6.14 14.85 -7.62
CA PHE A 34 6.24 13.42 -7.37
C PHE A 34 5.45 13.03 -6.12
N GLN A 35 5.44 13.87 -5.08
CA GLN A 35 4.58 13.68 -3.91
C GLN A 35 3.10 13.60 -4.33
N TRP A 36 2.63 14.49 -5.21
CA TRP A 36 1.25 14.47 -5.72
C TRP A 36 0.89 13.18 -6.44
N ILE A 37 1.79 12.68 -7.29
CA ILE A 37 1.59 11.40 -8.00
C ILE A 37 1.51 10.24 -7.00
N VAL A 38 2.42 10.20 -6.04
CA VAL A 38 2.46 9.14 -5.02
C VAL A 38 1.27 9.25 -4.05
N SER A 39 0.77 10.46 -3.80
CA SER A 39 -0.38 10.75 -2.92
C SER A 39 -1.65 10.03 -3.35
N VAL A 40 -1.85 9.85 -4.65
CA VAL A 40 -3.00 9.12 -5.21
C VAL A 40 -3.07 7.68 -4.68
N VAL A 41 -1.92 7.05 -4.44
CA VAL A 41 -1.84 5.70 -3.85
C VAL A 41 -1.70 5.76 -2.34
N TYR A 42 -0.91 6.71 -1.82
CA TYR A 42 -0.63 6.85 -0.39
C TYR A 42 -1.88 7.15 0.44
N ILE A 43 -2.70 8.13 0.05
CA ILE A 43 -3.87 8.56 0.84
C ILE A 43 -4.85 7.39 1.09
N PRO A 44 -5.39 6.70 0.06
CA PRO A 44 -6.32 5.61 0.29
C PRO A 44 -5.67 4.44 1.05
N LEU A 45 -4.41 4.13 0.74
CA LEU A 45 -3.65 3.09 1.41
C LEU A 45 -3.52 3.40 2.91
N TYR A 46 -3.13 4.62 3.26
CA TYR A 46 -2.98 5.10 4.63
C TYR A 46 -4.26 4.93 5.45
N PHE A 47 -5.43 5.31 4.91
CA PHE A 47 -6.71 5.10 5.61
C PHE A 47 -7.00 3.62 5.89
N VAL A 48 -6.76 2.74 4.91
CA VAL A 48 -6.97 1.30 5.09
C VAL A 48 -6.04 0.74 6.17
N LEU A 49 -4.77 1.14 6.15
CA LEU A 49 -3.81 0.71 7.17
C LEU A 49 -4.12 1.27 8.55
N LEU A 50 -4.65 2.48 8.64
CA LEU A 50 -5.08 3.08 9.90
C LEU A 50 -6.25 2.30 10.50
N LEU A 51 -7.21 1.87 9.67
CA LEU A 51 -8.30 0.99 10.13
C LEU A 51 -7.79 -0.38 10.61
N ILE A 52 -6.85 -0.99 9.88
CA ILE A 52 -6.26 -2.27 10.26
C ILE A 52 -5.47 -2.14 11.55
N GLY A 53 -4.66 -1.08 11.67
CA GLY A 53 -3.87 -0.78 12.86
C GLY A 53 -4.75 -0.54 14.08
N GLY A 54 -5.80 0.27 13.95
CA GLY A 54 -6.78 0.52 15.01
C GLY A 54 -7.55 -0.74 15.41
N LEU A 55 -7.93 -1.59 14.45
CA LEU A 55 -8.57 -2.87 14.74
C LEU A 55 -7.63 -3.82 15.49
N LEU A 56 -6.35 -3.86 15.11
CA LEU A 56 -5.35 -4.69 15.77
C LEU A 56 -5.12 -4.24 17.22
N GLU A 57 -5.05 -2.93 17.46
CA GLU A 57 -4.95 -2.36 18.81
C GLU A 57 -6.18 -2.70 19.67
N ALA A 58 -7.39 -2.60 19.10
CA ALA A 58 -8.64 -2.93 19.77
C ALA A 58 -8.74 -4.44 20.15
N VAL A 59 -8.19 -5.33 19.32
CA VAL A 59 -8.28 -6.79 19.52
C VAL A 59 -7.18 -7.32 20.45
N PHE A 60 -5.94 -6.86 20.29
CA PHE A 60 -4.78 -7.41 21.02
C PHE A 60 -4.47 -6.66 22.33
N GLY A 61 -5.17 -5.55 22.59
CA GLY A 61 -4.94 -4.69 23.75
C GLY A 61 -3.65 -3.87 23.59
N GLY A 62 -3.70 -2.59 23.97
CA GLY A 62 -2.66 -1.58 23.71
C GLY A 62 -1.27 -1.83 24.34
N SER A 63 -0.99 -3.03 24.86
CA SER A 63 0.28 -3.41 25.50
C SER A 63 1.24 -4.17 24.58
N LEU A 64 0.77 -4.79 23.49
CA LEU A 64 1.65 -5.51 22.54
C LEU A 64 2.24 -4.58 21.46
N LEU A 65 1.56 -3.47 21.19
CA LEU A 65 2.05 -2.36 20.38
C LEU A 65 2.48 -1.26 21.35
N ARG A 66 3.77 -1.23 21.74
CA ARG A 66 4.36 -0.13 22.52
C ARG A 66 4.23 1.18 21.71
N GLY A 67 3.14 1.90 21.94
CA GLY A 67 2.77 3.13 21.24
C GLY A 67 1.31 3.53 21.46
N GLY A 68 0.77 3.18 22.63
CA GLY A 68 -0.66 3.25 22.88
C GLY A 68 -1.31 4.63 22.80
N VAL A 69 -2.62 4.56 22.56
CA VAL A 69 -3.73 5.47 22.87
C VAL A 69 -4.38 6.20 21.67
N VAL A 70 -3.69 6.81 20.69
CA VAL A 70 -4.37 7.65 19.65
C VAL A 70 -3.67 7.70 18.26
N PHE A 71 -2.75 6.80 17.91
CA PHE A 71 -2.04 6.78 16.59
C PHE A 71 -1.30 8.10 16.21
N PRO A 72 -0.05 8.33 16.62
CA PRO A 72 0.76 9.40 16.02
C PRO A 72 1.53 8.93 14.78
N TYR A 73 1.86 7.64 14.64
CA TYR A 73 2.64 7.12 13.50
C TYR A 73 2.20 5.70 13.12
N LEU A 74 1.97 5.49 11.83
CA LEU A 74 1.76 4.15 11.27
C LEU A 74 3.07 3.38 11.47
N HIS A 75 3.05 2.28 12.23
CA HIS A 75 4.26 1.52 12.50
C HIS A 75 4.90 1.04 11.18
N ASP A 76 6.22 1.08 11.05
CA ASP A 76 6.93 0.72 9.80
C ASP A 76 6.53 -0.68 9.29
N SER A 77 6.20 -1.58 10.21
CA SER A 77 5.74 -2.94 9.89
C SER A 77 4.37 -3.01 9.22
N LEU A 78 3.47 -2.03 9.47
CA LEU A 78 2.16 -1.97 8.82
C LEU A 78 2.31 -1.73 7.32
N TRP A 79 3.30 -0.95 6.87
CA TRP A 79 3.54 -0.70 5.44
C TRP A 79 3.77 -1.98 4.62
N LEU A 80 4.30 -3.04 5.24
CA LEU A 80 4.40 -4.37 4.62
C LEU A 80 3.02 -4.95 4.31
N ILE A 81 2.05 -4.78 5.21
CA ILE A 81 0.65 -5.18 5.00
C ILE A 81 0.05 -4.38 3.83
N GLY A 82 0.43 -3.10 3.70
CA GLY A 82 0.04 -2.25 2.57
C GLY A 82 0.43 -2.87 1.21
N SER A 83 1.62 -3.46 1.10
CA SER A 83 2.03 -4.16 -0.14
C SER A 83 1.14 -5.37 -0.46
N MET A 84 0.68 -6.11 0.56
CA MET A 84 -0.21 -7.26 0.38
C MET A 84 -1.61 -6.84 -0.09
N ILE A 85 -2.09 -5.66 0.35
CA ILE A 85 -3.38 -5.10 -0.06
C ILE A 85 -3.33 -4.59 -1.51
N LEU A 86 -2.22 -3.99 -1.91
CA LEU A 86 -2.03 -3.50 -3.28
C LEU A 86 -1.90 -4.62 -4.31
N LEU A 87 -1.46 -5.80 -3.91
CA LEU A 87 -1.25 -6.94 -4.81
C LEU A 87 -2.51 -7.41 -5.56
N PRO A 88 -3.64 -7.72 -4.90
CA PRO A 88 -4.86 -8.08 -5.61
C PRO A 88 -5.39 -6.94 -6.50
N LEU A 89 -5.22 -5.68 -6.06
CA LEU A 89 -5.64 -4.51 -6.84
C LEU A 89 -4.82 -4.39 -8.14
N ASN A 90 -3.49 -4.52 -8.07
CA ASN A 90 -2.61 -4.46 -9.23
C ASN A 90 -2.82 -5.64 -10.18
N LEU A 91 -3.08 -6.83 -9.64
CA LEU A 91 -3.46 -7.99 -10.44
C LEU A 91 -4.78 -7.77 -11.20
N TRP A 92 -5.77 -7.14 -10.54
CA TRP A 92 -7.05 -6.83 -11.13
C TRP A 92 -6.92 -5.78 -12.24
N LEU A 93 -6.19 -4.70 -11.99
CA LEU A 93 -5.90 -3.65 -12.98
C LEU A 93 -5.15 -4.20 -14.20
N LEU A 94 -4.12 -5.03 -14.01
CA LEU A 94 -3.41 -5.67 -15.12
C LEU A 94 -4.32 -6.60 -15.93
N LYS A 95 -5.22 -7.35 -15.28
CA LYS A 95 -6.22 -8.17 -15.98
C LYS A 95 -7.21 -7.33 -16.77
N LEU A 96 -7.68 -6.20 -16.23
CA LEU A 96 -8.58 -5.28 -16.93
C LEU A 96 -7.90 -4.64 -18.14
N GLY A 97 -6.65 -4.18 -18.01
CA GLY A 97 -5.88 -3.62 -19.11
C GLY A 97 -5.71 -4.60 -20.28
N ILE A 98 -5.45 -5.87 -19.98
CA ILE A 98 -5.38 -6.93 -21.00
C ILE A 98 -6.75 -7.17 -21.65
N ARG A 99 -7.85 -7.13 -20.90
CA ARG A 99 -9.21 -7.28 -21.44
C ARG A 99 -9.63 -6.12 -22.33
N CYS A 100 -9.24 -4.88 -22.00
CA CYS A 100 -9.44 -3.73 -22.89
C CYS A 100 -8.61 -3.86 -24.17
N LYS A 101 -7.34 -4.25 -24.07
CA LYS A 101 -6.46 -4.42 -25.24
C LYS A 101 -6.91 -5.52 -26.21
N LEU A 102 -7.68 -6.49 -25.73
CA LEU A 102 -8.26 -7.57 -26.56
C LEU A 102 -9.59 -7.21 -27.22
N ARG A 103 -10.20 -6.08 -26.84
CA ARG A 103 -11.49 -5.61 -27.37
C ARG A 103 -11.35 -4.52 -28.43
N THR A 104 -10.17 -3.92 -28.56
CA THR A 104 -9.77 -3.02 -29.66
C THR A 104 -9.07 -3.81 -30.75
#